data_AF-A0A4Q3NFL5-F1
#
_entry.id   AF-A0A4Q3NFL5-F1
#
_cell.length_a   1.000
_cell.length_b   1.000
_cell.length_c   1.000
_cell.angle_alpha   90.00
_cell.angle_beta   90.00
_cell.angle_gamma   90.00
#
_symmetry.space_group_name_H-M   'P 1'
#
loop_
_entity.id
_entity.type
_entity.pdbx_description
1 polymer ?
#
loop_
_entity_poly.entity_id
_entity_poly.type
_entity_poly.pdbx_seq_one_letter_code
_entity_poly.pdbx_strand_id
1 'polypeptide(L)' 'MTAVAAPWRGQGLAKAVKAAMLLLLRDRRPDVTTLITTNAHANAPMLSINQRLGFRVHREEGTWQIGQEALAAFLQPRDA' A
#
# COMPACT_ATOMS: atom_id res chain seq x y z
N MET A 1 -3.91 -3.92 6.81
CA MET A 1 -4.88 -2.85 6.50
C MET A 1 -4.99 -1.93 7.71
N THR A 2 -5.11 -0.61 7.53
CA THR A 2 -5.41 0.35 8.60
C THR A 2 -6.55 1.24 8.14
N ALA A 3 -7.61 1.34 8.94
CA ALA A 3 -8.80 2.09 8.61
C ALA A 3 -9.29 2.89 9.82
N VAL A 4 -10.00 3.98 9.55
CA VAL A 4 -10.65 4.81 10.57
C VAL A 4 -12.09 5.04 10.11
N ALA A 5 -13.03 4.65 10.95
CA ALA A 5 -14.45 4.88 10.70
C ALA A 5 -14.72 6.39 10.52
N ALA A 6 -15.66 6.72 9.63
CA ALA A 6 -15.88 8.10 9.18
C ALA A 6 -16.02 9.13 10.32
N PRO A 7 -16.75 8.86 11.42
CA PRO A 7 -16.90 9.82 12.52
C PRO A 7 -15.59 10.19 13.23
N TRP A 8 -14.54 9.37 13.09
CA TRP A 8 -13.29 9.49 13.84
C TRP A 8 -12.10 9.94 12.98
N ARG A 9 -12.34 10.31 11.72
CA ARG A 9 -11.29 10.77 10.80
C ARG A 9 -10.78 12.16 11.20
N GLY A 10 -9.59 12.53 10.71
CA GLY A 10 -8.96 13.83 11.00
C GLY A 10 -8.26 13.93 12.36
N GLN A 11 -8.45 12.96 13.26
CA GLN A 11 -7.89 12.99 14.62
C GLN A 11 -6.52 12.30 14.76
N GLY A 12 -5.88 11.93 13.63
CA GLY A 12 -4.57 11.27 13.66
C GLY A 12 -4.57 9.80 14.11
N LEU A 13 -5.74 9.18 14.32
CA LEU A 13 -5.87 7.80 14.84
C LEU A 13 -5.11 6.75 14.01
N ALA A 14 -5.20 6.81 12.68
CA ALA A 14 -4.48 5.86 11.82
C ALA A 14 -2.96 5.94 11.99
N LYS A 15 -2.41 7.15 12.19
CA LYS A 15 -0.98 7.35 12.48
C LYS A 15 -0.63 6.79 13.85
N ALA A 16 -1.44 7.07 14.86
CA ALA A 16 -1.22 6.60 16.23
C ALA A 16 -1.21 5.06 16.30
N VAL A 17 -2.19 4.40 15.68
CA VAL A 17 -2.26 2.93 15.62
C VAL A 17 -1.02 2.35 14.93
N LYS A 18 -0.62 2.88 13.78
CA LYS A 18 0.60 2.42 13.09
C LYS A 18 1.87 2.65 13.93
N ALA A 19 2.01 3.80 14.58
CA ALA A 19 3.14 4.09 15.45
C ALA A 19 3.20 3.12 16.63
N ALA A 20 2.07 2.85 17.28
CA ALA A 20 1.99 1.88 18.37
C ALA A 20 2.40 0.47 17.92
N MET A 21 1.97 0.05 16.71
CA MET A 21 2.39 -1.23 16.13
C MET A 21 3.91 -1.28 15.85
N LEU A 22 4.51 -0.20 15.35
CA LEU A 22 5.95 -0.12 15.12
C LEU A 22 6.75 -0.20 16.42
N LEU A 23 6.31 0.52 17.45
CA LEU A 23 6.93 0.47 18.78
C LEU A 23 6.83 -0.94 19.38
N LEU A 24 5.65 -1.56 19.30
CA LEU A 24 5.45 -2.92 19.77
C LEU A 24 6.38 -3.91 19.06
N LEU A 25 6.54 -3.77 17.74
CA LEU A 25 7.43 -4.66 16.98
C LEU A 25 8.89 -4.46 17.38
N ARG A 26 9.35 -3.21 17.52
CA ARG A 26 10.70 -2.91 17.99
C ARG A 26 10.99 -3.57 19.34
N ASP A 27 10.03 -3.55 20.25
CA ASP A 27 10.20 -4.06 21.61
C ASP A 27 10.09 -5.60 21.67
N ARG A 28 9.21 -6.21 20.87
CA ARG A 28 8.93 -7.67 20.90
C ARG A 28 9.76 -8.49 19.92
N ARG A 29 10.21 -7.88 18.82
CA ARG A 29 10.91 -8.52 17.70
C ARG A 29 12.04 -7.62 17.20
N PRO A 30 13.07 -7.39 18.04
CA PRO A 30 14.21 -6.57 17.67
C PRO A 30 15.02 -7.15 16.49
N ASP A 31 14.81 -8.42 16.16
CA ASP A 31 15.36 -9.09 14.98
C ASP A 31 14.76 -8.56 13.66
N VAL A 32 13.58 -7.94 13.69
CA VAL A 32 12.94 -7.42 12.49
C VAL A 32 13.52 -6.05 12.14
N THR A 33 14.27 -6.02 11.04
CA THR A 33 14.94 -4.81 10.53
C THR A 33 14.21 -4.13 9.38
N THR A 34 13.23 -4.80 8.78
CA THR A 34 12.51 -4.34 7.58
C THR A 34 11.01 -4.55 7.73
N LEU A 35 10.22 -3.52 7.41
CA LEU A 35 8.77 -3.60 7.31
C LEU A 35 8.30 -3.01 6.00
N ILE A 36 7.36 -3.70 5.35
CA ILE A 36 6.75 -3.26 4.10
C ILE A 36 5.26 -3.05 4.35
N THR A 37 4.72 -1.97 3.80
CA THR A 37 3.28 -1.68 3.78
C THR A 37 2.87 -1.28 2.37
N THR A 38 1.65 -1.63 1.98
CA THR A 38 1.09 -1.31 0.67
C THR A 38 -0.17 -0.47 0.84
N ASN A 39 -0.36 0.47 -0.09
CA ASN A 39 -1.59 1.24 -0.26
C ASN A 39 -1.73 1.65 -1.73
N ALA A 40 -2.96 1.93 -2.17
CA ALA A 40 -3.18 2.53 -3.48
C ALA A 40 -2.46 3.88 -3.57
N HIS A 41 -1.87 4.17 -4.73
CA HIS A 41 -1.17 5.44 -4.99
C HIS A 41 -2.10 6.65 -4.84
N ALA A 42 -3.38 6.51 -5.18
CA ALA A 42 -4.39 7.56 -5.02
C ALA A 42 -4.77 7.85 -3.56
N ASN A 43 -4.35 7.02 -2.59
CA ASN A 43 -4.67 7.21 -1.18
C ASN A 43 -3.71 8.21 -0.51
N ALA A 44 -3.84 9.49 -0.87
CA ALA A 44 -3.01 10.56 -0.34
C ALA A 44 -2.97 10.63 1.21
N PRO A 45 -4.09 10.42 1.95
CA PRO A 45 -4.03 10.37 3.41
C PRO A 45 -3.10 9.29 3.96
N MET A 46 -3.16 8.07 3.40
CA MET A 46 -2.31 6.97 3.85
C MET A 46 -0.84 7.18 3.47
N LEU A 47 -0.56 7.75 2.29
CA LEU A 47 0.79 8.14 1.88
C LEU A 47 1.41 9.13 2.87
N SER A 48 0.67 10.18 3.25
CA SER A 48 1.14 11.17 4.23
C SER A 48 1.48 10.54 5.58
N ILE A 49 0.66 9.60 6.05
CA ILE A 49 0.93 8.87 7.31
C ILE A 49 2.20 8.03 7.20
N ASN A 50 2.32 7.22 6.13
CA ASN A 50 3.47 6.35 5.93
C ASN A 50 4.77 7.16 5.84
N GLN A 51 4.77 8.28 5.10
CA GLN A 51 5.92 9.19 5.01
C GLN A 51 6.30 9.77 6.39
N ARG A 52 5.34 10.24 7.18
CA ARG A 52 5.59 10.77 8.54
C ARG A 52 6.10 9.72 9.51
N LEU A 53 5.83 8.45 9.27
CA LEU A 53 6.35 7.33 10.06
C LEU A 53 7.70 6.80 9.52
N GLY A 54 8.27 7.43 8.49
CA GLY A 54 9.58 7.10 7.94
C GLY A 54 9.58 6.03 6.86
N PHE A 55 8.41 5.52 6.43
CA PHE A 55 8.35 4.63 5.27
C PHE A 55 8.76 5.38 3.99
N ARG A 56 9.43 4.65 3.09
CA ARG A 56 9.86 5.13 1.77
C ARG A 56 9.28 4.23 0.69
N VAL A 57 9.06 4.79 -0.51
CA VAL A 57 8.65 4.00 -1.66
C VAL A 57 9.77 3.03 -2.01
N HIS A 58 9.44 1.75 -2.08
CA HIS A 58 10.37 0.68 -2.49
C HIS A 58 9.95 0.03 -3.81
N ARG A 59 8.64 -0.04 -4.07
CA ARG A 59 8.06 -0.57 -5.31
C ARG A 59 6.73 0.10 -5.61
N GLU A 60 6.38 0.12 -6.90
CA GLU A 60 5.05 0.48 -7.38
C GLU A 60 4.45 -0.74 -8.09
N GLU A 61 3.15 -0.94 -7.90
CA GLU A 61 2.40 -2.03 -8.51
C GLU A 61 1.34 -1.42 -9.42
N GLY A 62 1.32 -1.86 -10.69
CA GLY A 62 0.27 -1.54 -11.65
C GLY A 62 -0.57 -2.77 -11.92
N THR A 63 -1.87 -2.56 -12.11
CA THR A 63 -2.77 -3.60 -12.63
C THR A 63 -3.28 -3.12 -13.98
N TRP A 64 -3.04 -3.92 -15.01
CA TRP A 64 -3.52 -3.66 -16.35
C TRP A 64 -4.64 -4.65 -16.69
N GLN A 65 -5.58 -4.18 -17.50
CA GLN A 65 -6.68 -4.97 -18.00
C GLN A 65 -6.83 -4.71 -19.49
N ILE A 66 -7.17 -5.76 -20.23
CA ILE A 66 -7.49 -5.71 -21.65
C ILE A 66 -8.86 -6.36 -21.84
N GLY A 67 -9.64 -5.86 -22.80
CA GLY A 67 -10.89 -6.52 -23.19
C GLY A 67 -10.63 -7.91 -23.76
N GLN A 68 -11.54 -8.85 -23.54
CA GLN A 68 -11.38 -10.23 -24.03
C GLN A 68 -11.21 -10.29 -25.56
N GLU A 69 -11.96 -9.46 -26.31
CA GLU A 69 -11.86 -9.35 -27.77
C GLU A 69 -10.47 -8.87 -28.22
N ALA A 70 -9.94 -7.82 -27.57
CA ALA A 70 -8.63 -7.28 -27.87
C ALA A 70 -7.52 -8.28 -27.54
N LEU A 71 -7.68 -9.07 -26.47
CA LEU A 71 -6.79 -10.18 -26.17
C LEU A 71 -6.87 -11.28 -27.23
N ALA A 72 -8.08 -11.67 -27.65
CA ALA A 72 -8.29 -12.69 -28.68
C ALA A 72 -7.69 -12.29 -30.04
N ALA A 73 -7.78 -11.01 -30.40
CA ALA A 73 -7.14 -10.46 -31.59
C ALA A 73 -5.60 -10.45 -31.48
N PHE A 74 -5.06 -10.07 -30.31
CA PHE A 74 -3.60 -10.07 -30.08
C PHE A 74 -2.98 -11.46 -30.16
N LEU A 75 -3.71 -12.50 -29.72
CA LEU A 75 -3.25 -13.88 -29.74
C LEU A 75 -3.36 -14.57 -31.11
N GLN A 76 -3.92 -13.91 -32.14
CA GLN A 76 -3.94 -14.48 -33.49
C GLN A 76 -2.50 -14.65 -34.00
N PRO A 77 -2.18 -15.80 -34.64
CA PRO A 77 -0.89 -15.99 -35.28
C PRO A 77 -0.62 -14.84 -36.25
N ARG A 78 0.56 -14.22 -36.17
CA ARG A 78 1.02 -13.32 -37.23
C ARG A 78 1.61 -14.21 -38.31
N ASP A 79 1.03 -14.16 -39.50
CA ASP A 79 1.59 -14.83 -40.66
C ASP A 79 3.04 -14.37 -40.86
N ALA A 80 3.95 -15.34 -40.98
CA ALA A 80 5.40 -15.15 -41.11
C ALA A 80 5.79 -14.65 -42.50
#